data_AF-A0A921YUH2-F1
#
_entry.id   AF-A0A921YUH2-F1
#
_cell.length_a   1.000
_cell.length_b   1.000
_cell.length_c   1.000
_cell.angle_alpha   90.00
_cell.angle_beta   90.00
_cell.angle_gamma   90.00
#
_symmetry.space_group_name_H-M   'P 1'
#
loop_
_entity.id
_entity.type
_entity.pdbx_description
1 polymer ?
#
loop_
_entity_poly.entity_id
_entity_poly.type
_entity_poly.pdbx_seq_one_letter_code
_entity_poly.pdbx_strand_id
1 'polypeptide(L)'
;MGDFNLPLINWSKGPDNSFMTPSNNNSGLAYNLIDFISLNNLYQFNSIKNCDDRLLDLVLSNLNNISVETPTDLLSNLDNRHPPLLVNIKFNNVTPMRKQYRTDYNYFKANYTVILSHLKVIDWQAELCNCDNVNTMVAKFYELVRNIIKQTVPKRNIKKNKYPTWFSNALIQLLAEKDKTKKRLDIYNNPRDKDDYHRLRKNCHKLYDICLKNYKNTIETNLPKCPKIFWSYIKNIRGTKSYIPANMELNNQIAKTNIEAANLFSKHFSSVYNPNMNKILSSTTNQPQENSQLITNCLTKLSFTESDILKALKKFRPHTIFDIYQ
;
A
#
# COMPACT_ATOMS: atom_id res chain seq x y z
N MET A 1 2.74 10.19 16.72
CA MET A 1 2.76 10.83 18.05
C MET A 1 3.95 10.28 18.81
N GLY A 2 4.67 11.12 19.53
CA GLY A 2 5.75 10.70 20.41
C GLY A 2 6.41 11.89 21.10
N ASP A 3 7.23 11.58 22.09
CA ASP A 3 8.08 12.54 22.78
C ASP A 3 9.39 12.74 22.00
N PHE A 4 9.62 13.96 21.53
CA PHE A 4 10.81 14.31 20.75
C PHE A 4 11.91 14.97 21.61
N ASN A 5 11.61 15.37 22.85
CA ASN A 5 12.57 16.01 23.76
C ASN A 5 13.36 17.19 23.14
N LEU A 6 12.69 18.01 22.30
CA LEU A 6 13.28 19.19 21.66
C LEU A 6 12.64 20.50 22.20
N PRO A 7 12.99 20.94 23.42
CA PRO A 7 12.34 22.07 24.10
C PRO A 7 12.60 23.43 23.44
N LEU A 8 13.61 23.51 22.57
CA LEU A 8 14.04 24.76 21.94
C LEU A 8 13.25 25.09 20.68
N ILE A 9 12.44 24.17 20.15
CA ILE A 9 11.59 24.44 18.99
C ILE A 9 10.34 25.16 19.49
N ASN A 10 10.15 26.40 19.03
CA ASN A 10 8.95 27.15 19.31
C ASN A 10 7.88 26.79 18.27
N TRP A 11 6.73 26.30 18.71
CA TRP A 11 5.60 25.98 17.85
C TRP A 11 4.57 27.11 17.92
N SER A 12 4.29 27.76 16.80
CA SER A 12 3.25 28.79 16.67
C SER A 12 2.08 28.28 15.84
N LYS A 13 0.87 28.81 16.04
CA LYS A 13 -0.27 28.44 15.19
C LYS A 13 -0.03 28.89 13.75
N GLY A 14 -0.31 28.01 12.80
CA GLY A 14 -0.28 28.32 11.37
C GLY A 14 -1.43 29.24 10.94
N PRO A 15 -1.47 29.66 9.67
CA PRO A 15 -2.42 30.64 9.14
C PRO A 15 -3.89 30.29 9.41
N ASP A 16 -4.23 28.99 9.37
CA ASP A 16 -5.59 28.49 9.52
C ASP A 16 -5.91 27.99 10.94
N ASN A 17 -5.02 28.23 11.91
CA ASN A 17 -5.10 27.71 13.29
C ASN A 17 -5.26 26.18 13.42
N SER A 18 -5.07 25.44 12.32
CA SER A 18 -5.33 24.00 12.22
C SER A 18 -4.10 23.13 12.55
N PHE A 19 -2.91 23.69 12.40
CA PHE A 19 -1.64 23.04 12.71
C PHE A 19 -0.63 24.05 13.28
N MET A 20 0.48 23.53 13.80
CA MET A 20 1.56 24.31 14.36
C MET A 20 2.75 24.37 13.40
N THR A 21 3.35 25.55 13.27
CA THR A 21 4.56 25.82 12.51
C THR A 21 5.76 25.99 13.44
N PRO A 22 6.90 25.35 13.16
CA PRO A 22 8.10 25.49 13.97
C PRO A 22 8.80 26.83 13.71
N SER A 23 9.40 27.40 14.75
CA SER A 23 10.13 28.67 14.75
C SER A 23 11.27 28.62 15.77
N ASN A 24 12.25 29.52 15.64
CA ASN A 24 13.39 29.67 16.56
C ASN A 24 14.29 28.42 16.71
N ASN A 25 14.82 27.93 15.58
CA ASN A 25 15.55 26.65 15.52
C ASN A 25 17.06 26.85 15.72
N ASN A 26 17.59 26.68 16.92
CA ASN A 26 19.03 26.88 17.20
C ASN A 26 19.84 25.59 17.35
N SER A 27 19.29 24.41 17.01
CA SER A 27 20.00 23.13 17.13
C SER A 27 20.00 22.31 15.83
N GLY A 28 21.09 21.59 15.59
CA GLY A 28 21.22 20.71 14.41
C GLY A 28 20.14 19.62 14.34
N LEU A 29 19.70 19.11 15.50
CA LEU A 29 18.62 18.12 15.60
C LEU A 29 17.26 18.73 15.26
N ALA A 30 16.98 19.95 15.70
CA ALA A 30 15.74 20.66 15.35
C ALA A 30 15.63 20.85 13.83
N TYR A 31 16.72 21.25 13.18
CA TYR A 31 16.76 21.36 11.72
C TYR A 31 16.47 20.03 11.01
N ASN A 32 17.11 18.94 11.43
CA ASN A 32 16.87 17.61 10.84
C ASN A 32 15.40 17.16 11.00
N LEU A 33 14.79 17.42 12.17
CA LEU A 33 13.40 17.09 12.40
C LEU A 33 12.46 17.92 11.50
N ILE A 34 12.72 19.22 11.37
CA ILE A 34 11.89 20.11 10.56
C ILE A 34 12.03 19.79 9.07
N ASP A 35 13.25 19.53 8.60
CA ASP A 35 13.48 19.06 7.24
C ASP A 35 12.75 17.73 7.00
N PHE A 36 12.78 16.79 7.97
CA PHE A 36 12.01 15.54 7.88
C PHE A 36 10.50 15.76 7.80
N ILE A 37 9.97 16.65 8.65
CA ILE A 37 8.53 17.00 8.66
C ILE A 37 8.14 17.58 7.31
N SER A 38 8.92 18.52 6.79
CA SER A 38 8.72 19.19 5.51
C SER A 38 8.78 18.21 4.33
N LEU A 39 9.84 17.38 4.25
CA LEU A 39 10.04 16.40 3.17
C LEU A 39 8.94 15.34 3.09
N ASN A 40 8.29 15.05 4.21
CA ASN A 40 7.20 14.05 4.28
C ASN A 40 5.80 14.69 4.25
N ASN A 41 5.70 16.01 4.00
CA ASN A 41 4.43 16.77 4.05
C ASN A 41 3.64 16.51 5.34
N LEU A 42 4.36 16.50 6.48
CA LEU A 42 3.77 16.32 7.80
C LEU A 42 3.48 17.68 8.42
N TYR A 43 2.40 17.73 9.19
CA TYR A 43 2.01 18.87 10.00
C TYR A 43 1.93 18.45 11.46
N GLN A 44 2.25 19.38 12.36
CA GLN A 44 2.13 19.18 13.79
C GLN A 44 0.73 19.65 14.23
N PHE A 45 -0.02 18.84 14.97
CA PHE A 45 -1.39 19.16 15.43
C PHE A 45 -1.56 19.39 16.94
N ASN A 46 -0.55 19.06 17.77
CA ASN A 46 -0.65 19.27 19.21
C ASN A 46 -0.31 20.72 19.58
N SER A 47 -1.23 21.44 20.22
CA SER A 47 -0.98 22.79 20.76
C SER A 47 -0.89 22.83 22.29
N ILE A 48 -0.99 21.68 22.97
CA ILE A 48 -1.00 21.58 24.42
C ILE A 48 0.43 21.60 24.93
N LYS A 49 0.76 22.61 25.72
CA LYS A 49 2.07 22.80 26.34
C LYS A 49 2.11 22.16 27.72
N ASN A 50 3.30 21.79 28.16
CA ASN A 50 3.52 21.26 29.50
C ASN A 50 3.64 22.39 30.55
N CYS A 51 3.93 22.02 31.81
CA CYS A 51 4.09 22.97 32.91
C CYS A 51 5.19 24.04 32.71
N ASP A 52 6.15 23.79 31.82
CA ASP A 52 7.27 24.70 31.51
C ASP A 52 7.02 25.53 30.25
N ASP A 53 5.77 25.61 29.77
CA ASP A 53 5.36 26.27 28.52
C ASP A 53 6.06 25.71 27.27
N ARG A 54 6.45 24.42 27.30
CA ARG A 54 7.16 23.72 26.22
C ARG A 54 6.29 22.65 25.56
N LEU A 55 6.64 22.32 24.32
CA LEU A 55 5.94 21.33 23.51
C LEU A 55 6.92 20.24 23.06
N LEU A 56 6.98 19.15 23.83
CA LEU A 56 7.89 18.02 23.62
C LEU A 56 7.20 16.87 22.86
N ASP A 57 5.93 16.66 23.16
CA ASP A 57 5.10 15.64 22.54
C ASP A 57 4.49 16.15 21.23
N LEU A 58 4.94 15.60 20.09
CA LEU A 58 4.46 16.01 18.77
C LEU A 58 3.45 15.02 18.21
N VAL A 59 2.34 15.56 17.67
CA VAL A 59 1.37 14.81 16.88
C VAL A 59 1.57 15.20 15.41
N LEU A 60 2.38 14.40 14.70
CA LEU A 60 2.70 14.62 13.29
C LEU A 60 1.81 13.79 12.36
N SER A 61 1.26 14.41 11.31
CA SER A 61 0.45 13.73 10.30
C SER A 61 0.34 14.53 9.00
N ASN A 62 0.06 13.85 7.89
CA ASN A 62 -0.28 14.47 6.60
C ASN A 62 -1.80 14.56 6.34
N LEU A 63 -2.62 14.30 7.37
CA LEU A 63 -4.07 14.36 7.30
C LEU A 63 -4.59 15.69 7.87
N ASN A 64 -5.61 16.28 7.24
CA ASN A 64 -6.12 17.59 7.64
C ASN A 64 -7.24 17.54 8.70
N ASN A 65 -7.63 16.35 9.16
CA ASN A 65 -8.82 16.12 9.98
C ASN A 65 -8.51 15.55 11.37
N ILE A 66 -7.44 16.06 11.97
CA ILE A 66 -6.96 15.69 13.30
C ILE A 66 -7.26 16.83 14.25
N SER A 67 -7.88 16.54 15.40
CA SER A 67 -7.94 17.46 16.53
C SER A 67 -7.22 16.86 17.74
N VAL A 68 -6.57 17.73 18.52
CA VAL A 68 -5.85 17.35 19.73
C VAL A 68 -6.38 18.19 20.88
N GLU A 69 -6.86 17.52 21.93
CA GLU A 69 -7.53 18.13 23.07
C GLU A 69 -6.98 17.54 24.38
N THR A 70 -7.15 18.26 25.49
CA THR A 70 -6.86 17.73 26.82
C THR A 70 -8.00 16.80 27.25
N PRO A 71 -7.73 15.54 27.64
CA PRO A 71 -8.77 14.63 28.07
C PRO A 71 -9.45 15.12 29.36
N THR A 72 -10.77 14.98 29.43
CA THR A 72 -11.56 15.28 30.64
C THR A 72 -11.47 14.17 31.68
N ASP A 73 -11.31 12.92 31.24
CA ASP A 73 -11.24 11.73 32.09
C ASP A 73 -9.81 11.16 32.07
N LEU A 74 -9.16 11.18 33.23
CA LEU A 74 -7.78 10.73 33.41
C LEU A 74 -7.76 9.26 33.85
N LEU A 75 -7.09 8.40 33.07
CA LEU A 75 -6.94 6.97 33.36
C LEU A 75 -5.72 6.65 34.25
N SER A 76 -4.85 7.63 34.50
CA SER A 76 -3.62 7.48 35.28
C SER A 76 -3.23 8.80 35.96
N ASN A 77 -2.28 8.72 36.89
CA ASN A 77 -1.67 9.89 37.51
C ASN A 77 -1.05 10.82 36.45
N LEU A 78 -1.16 12.13 36.67
CA LEU A 78 -0.68 13.16 35.77
C LEU A 78 0.85 13.27 35.85
N ASP A 79 1.51 13.25 34.69
CA ASP A 79 2.87 13.77 34.54
C ASP A 79 2.76 15.21 34.02
N ASN A 80 3.14 16.17 34.86
CA ASN A 80 3.05 17.59 34.51
C ASN A 80 3.99 17.98 33.35
N ARG A 81 5.04 17.20 33.09
CA ARG A 81 5.97 17.43 31.96
C ARG A 81 5.47 16.82 30.65
N HIS A 82 4.60 15.82 30.73
CA HIS A 82 3.96 15.12 29.61
C HIS A 82 2.44 15.11 29.78
N PRO A 83 1.77 16.26 29.53
CA PRO A 83 0.32 16.34 29.67
C PRO A 83 -0.36 15.33 28.74
N PRO A 84 -1.40 14.62 29.22
CA PRO A 84 -2.09 13.62 28.42
C PRO A 84 -2.81 14.29 27.24
N LEU A 85 -2.78 13.63 26.08
CA LEU A 85 -3.38 14.12 24.84
C LEU A 85 -4.50 13.20 24.37
N LEU A 86 -5.66 13.76 24.07
CA LEU A 86 -6.74 13.11 23.36
C LEU A 86 -6.64 13.47 21.88
N VAL A 87 -6.29 12.50 21.03
CA VAL A 87 -6.13 12.71 19.58
C VAL A 87 -7.34 12.11 18.85
N ASN A 88 -8.15 12.98 18.26
CA ASN A 88 -9.32 12.59 17.49
C ASN A 88 -8.98 12.56 15.99
N ILE A 89 -9.16 11.39 15.37
CA ILE A 89 -8.94 11.20 13.93
C ILE A 89 -10.23 10.70 13.31
N LYS A 90 -10.80 11.45 12.37
CA LYS A 90 -12.00 11.04 11.65
C LYS A 90 -11.63 10.18 10.45
N PHE A 91 -11.86 8.88 10.53
CA PHE A 91 -11.76 8.01 9.36
C PHE A 91 -13.11 7.91 8.66
N ASN A 92 -13.13 8.17 7.36
CA ASN A 92 -14.27 7.78 6.55
C ASN A 92 -14.27 6.26 6.43
N ASN A 93 -15.36 5.61 6.85
CA ASN A 93 -15.53 4.17 6.70
C ASN A 93 -15.60 3.84 5.21
N VAL A 94 -14.49 3.35 4.65
CA VAL A 94 -14.45 2.91 3.28
C VAL A 94 -15.02 1.50 3.18
N THR A 95 -16.09 1.36 2.39
CA THR A 95 -16.59 0.02 2.04
C THR A 95 -15.56 -0.62 1.10
N PRO A 96 -14.98 -1.78 1.45
CA PRO A 96 -14.03 -2.45 0.58
C PRO A 96 -14.77 -3.00 -0.65
N MET A 97 -14.13 -2.89 -1.81
CA MET A 97 -14.66 -3.48 -3.03
C MET A 97 -14.82 -5.00 -2.86
N ARG A 98 -16.01 -5.53 -3.18
CA ARG A 98 -16.26 -6.97 -3.11
C ARG A 98 -15.41 -7.70 -4.14
N LYS A 99 -14.62 -8.67 -3.69
CA LYS A 99 -13.93 -9.60 -4.60
C LYS A 99 -14.98 -10.36 -5.41
N GLN A 100 -15.00 -10.15 -6.72
CA GLN A 100 -15.78 -10.98 -7.64
C GLN A 100 -15.07 -12.32 -7.80
N TYR A 101 -15.72 -13.41 -7.41
CA TYR A 101 -15.23 -14.76 -7.69
C TYR A 101 -15.51 -15.05 -9.16
N ARG A 102 -14.46 -14.99 -9.98
CA ARG A 102 -14.55 -15.34 -11.39
C ARG A 102 -14.39 -16.85 -11.52
N THR A 103 -15.25 -17.44 -12.32
CA THR A 103 -14.96 -18.75 -12.90
C THR A 103 -13.77 -18.60 -13.80
N ASP A 104 -12.82 -19.51 -13.65
CA ASP A 104 -11.56 -19.49 -14.39
C ASP A 104 -11.55 -20.67 -15.36
N TYR A 105 -10.82 -20.55 -16.47
CA TYR A 105 -10.68 -21.64 -17.42
C TYR A 105 -9.79 -22.73 -16.83
N ASN A 106 -10.23 -23.98 -16.95
CA ASN A 106 -9.45 -25.13 -16.52
C ASN A 106 -8.60 -25.65 -17.68
N TYR A 107 -7.48 -24.97 -17.95
CA TYR A 107 -6.55 -25.35 -19.01
C TYR A 107 -5.99 -26.77 -18.86
N PHE A 108 -5.87 -27.28 -17.64
CA PHE A 108 -5.44 -28.66 -17.40
C PHE A 108 -6.42 -29.71 -17.97
N LYS A 109 -7.71 -29.37 -18.08
CA LYS A 109 -8.75 -30.22 -18.68
C LYS A 109 -9.15 -29.75 -20.09
N ALA A 110 -8.37 -28.86 -20.70
CA ALA A 110 -8.68 -28.39 -22.05
C ALA A 110 -8.46 -29.51 -23.07
N ASN A 111 -9.35 -29.58 -24.06
CA ASN A 111 -9.15 -30.45 -25.21
C ASN A 111 -8.26 -29.72 -26.24
N TYR A 112 -6.95 -29.90 -26.12
CA TYR A 112 -5.98 -29.23 -26.98
C TYR A 112 -6.03 -29.68 -28.45
N THR A 113 -6.48 -30.90 -28.74
CA THR A 113 -6.58 -31.36 -30.14
C THR A 113 -7.65 -30.58 -30.89
N VAL A 114 -8.79 -30.30 -30.24
CA VAL A 114 -9.87 -29.46 -30.81
C VAL A 114 -9.46 -27.99 -30.90
N ILE A 115 -8.73 -27.48 -29.91
CA ILE A 115 -8.19 -26.11 -29.98
C ILE A 115 -7.27 -25.96 -31.20
N LEU A 116 -6.36 -26.91 -31.38
CA LEU A 116 -5.42 -26.90 -32.50
C LEU A 116 -6.14 -27.05 -33.84
N SER A 117 -7.19 -27.88 -33.94
CA SER A 117 -7.96 -28.01 -35.18
C SER A 117 -8.68 -26.70 -35.51
N HIS A 118 -9.29 -26.03 -34.53
CA HIS A 118 -9.94 -24.73 -34.74
C HIS A 118 -8.93 -23.66 -35.18
N LEU A 119 -7.76 -23.58 -34.53
CA LEU A 119 -6.72 -22.61 -34.88
C LEU A 119 -6.14 -22.83 -36.29
N LYS A 120 -6.06 -24.09 -36.75
CA LYS A 120 -5.56 -24.43 -38.09
C LYS A 120 -6.51 -24.04 -39.22
N VAL A 121 -7.81 -23.99 -38.95
CA VAL A 121 -8.84 -23.67 -39.97
C VAL A 121 -9.00 -22.16 -40.15
N ILE A 122 -8.52 -21.34 -39.20
CA ILE A 122 -8.59 -19.88 -39.32
C ILE A 122 -7.68 -19.40 -40.44
N ASP A 123 -8.27 -18.71 -41.41
CA ASP A 123 -7.55 -17.93 -42.41
C ASP A 123 -7.18 -16.57 -41.82
N TRP A 124 -5.95 -16.47 -41.30
CA TRP A 124 -5.44 -15.24 -40.70
C TRP A 124 -5.29 -14.10 -41.70
N GLN A 125 -5.07 -14.41 -42.99
CA GLN A 125 -4.93 -13.38 -44.01
C GLN A 125 -6.29 -12.71 -44.25
N ALA A 126 -7.36 -13.50 -44.35
CA ALA A 126 -8.72 -12.99 -44.49
C ALA A 126 -9.23 -12.29 -43.22
N GLU A 127 -8.90 -12.78 -42.03
CA GLU A 127 -9.36 -12.18 -40.77
C GLU A 127 -8.64 -10.87 -40.43
N LEU A 128 -7.40 -10.70 -40.87
CA LEU A 128 -6.58 -9.52 -40.54
C LEU A 128 -6.50 -8.49 -41.68
N CYS A 129 -6.91 -8.81 -42.91
CA CYS A 129 -6.79 -7.90 -44.05
C CYS A 129 -7.56 -6.58 -43.88
N ASN A 130 -8.65 -6.59 -43.11
CA ASN A 130 -9.52 -5.42 -42.86
C ASN A 130 -9.13 -4.65 -41.59
N CYS A 131 -7.98 -4.92 -40.99
CA CYS A 131 -7.51 -4.23 -39.80
C CYS A 131 -6.61 -3.05 -40.18
N ASP A 132 -6.99 -1.84 -39.75
CA ASP A 132 -6.30 -0.60 -40.13
C ASP A 132 -4.91 -0.44 -39.50
N ASN A 133 -4.67 -1.08 -38.36
CA ASN A 133 -3.41 -0.98 -37.63
C ASN A 133 -3.14 -2.20 -36.74
N VAL A 134 -1.90 -2.28 -36.22
CA VAL A 134 -1.45 -3.38 -35.36
C VAL A 134 -2.33 -3.57 -34.12
N ASN A 135 -2.85 -2.50 -33.51
CA ASN A 135 -3.71 -2.62 -32.34
C ASN A 135 -5.03 -3.31 -32.68
N THR A 136 -5.63 -2.97 -33.83
CA THR A 136 -6.85 -3.63 -34.32
C THR A 136 -6.61 -5.11 -34.66
N MET A 137 -5.47 -5.43 -35.29
CA MET A 137 -5.06 -6.82 -35.57
C MET A 137 -4.91 -7.64 -34.28
N VAL A 138 -4.24 -7.09 -33.27
CA VAL A 138 -4.04 -7.76 -31.98
C VAL A 138 -5.37 -7.94 -31.25
N ALA A 139 -6.26 -6.95 -31.29
CA ALA A 139 -7.59 -7.05 -30.71
C ALA A 139 -8.40 -8.20 -31.34
N LYS A 140 -8.39 -8.29 -32.68
CA LYS A 140 -9.05 -9.34 -33.46
C LYS A 140 -8.46 -10.72 -33.20
N PHE A 141 -7.12 -10.84 -33.16
CA PHE A 141 -6.43 -12.06 -32.78
C PHE A 141 -6.90 -12.58 -31.41
N TYR A 142 -6.86 -11.73 -30.39
CA TYR A 142 -7.30 -12.13 -29.06
C TYR A 142 -8.79 -12.44 -29.01
N GLU A 143 -9.63 -11.78 -29.80
CA GLU A 143 -11.05 -12.11 -29.91
C GLU A 143 -11.26 -13.55 -30.41
N LEU A 144 -10.66 -13.91 -31.55
CA LEU A 144 -10.76 -15.25 -32.14
C LEU A 144 -10.24 -16.32 -31.18
N VAL A 145 -9.06 -16.11 -30.60
CA VAL A 145 -8.47 -17.06 -29.65
C VAL A 145 -9.32 -17.20 -28.39
N ARG A 146 -9.84 -16.11 -27.83
CA ARG A 146 -10.74 -16.16 -26.65
C ARG A 146 -12.04 -16.88 -26.97
N ASN A 147 -12.57 -16.74 -28.19
CA ASN A 147 -13.78 -17.45 -28.62
C ASN A 147 -13.54 -18.96 -28.68
N ILE A 148 -12.41 -19.40 -29.25
CA ILE A 148 -12.03 -20.82 -29.24
C ILE A 148 -11.89 -21.33 -27.80
N ILE A 149 -11.16 -20.61 -26.95
CA ILE A 149 -10.98 -20.98 -25.53
C ILE A 149 -12.33 -21.09 -24.81
N LYS A 150 -13.24 -20.14 -25.05
CA LYS A 150 -14.58 -20.13 -24.44
C LYS A 150 -15.42 -21.36 -24.82
N GLN A 151 -15.27 -21.85 -26.04
CA GLN A 151 -16.01 -23.01 -26.55
C GLN A 151 -15.39 -24.35 -26.12
N THR A 152 -14.07 -24.40 -25.98
CA THR A 152 -13.32 -25.68 -25.86
C THR A 152 -12.76 -25.94 -24.46
N VAL A 153 -12.57 -24.90 -23.65
CA VAL A 153 -11.97 -25.03 -22.32
C VAL A 153 -13.06 -24.99 -21.24
N PRO A 154 -13.21 -26.06 -20.44
CA PRO A 154 -14.21 -26.06 -19.38
C PRO A 154 -13.87 -25.02 -18.32
N LYS A 155 -14.89 -24.36 -17.77
CA LYS A 155 -14.72 -23.45 -16.63
C LYS A 155 -14.67 -24.25 -15.33
N ARG A 156 -13.78 -23.83 -14.42
CA ARG A 156 -13.75 -24.31 -13.03
C ARG A 156 -14.23 -23.22 -12.08
N ASN A 157 -14.98 -23.65 -11.08
CA ASN A 157 -15.27 -22.84 -9.92
C ASN A 157 -14.04 -22.84 -9.00
N ILE A 158 -13.50 -21.67 -8.72
CA ILE A 158 -12.42 -21.53 -7.73
C ILE A 158 -13.04 -21.75 -6.35
N LYS A 159 -12.86 -22.94 -5.78
CA LYS A 159 -13.27 -23.23 -4.40
C LYS A 159 -12.36 -22.44 -3.46
N LYS A 160 -12.97 -21.73 -2.50
CA LYS A 160 -12.22 -21.19 -1.37
C LYS A 160 -11.81 -22.36 -0.48
N ASN A 161 -10.52 -22.47 -0.21
CA ASN A 161 -10.08 -23.33 0.88
C ASN A 161 -10.55 -22.70 2.19
N LYS A 162 -11.38 -23.45 2.94
CA LYS A 162 -11.83 -23.05 4.28
C LYS A 162 -10.66 -22.94 5.26
N TYR A 163 -9.64 -23.78 5.06
CA TYR A 163 -8.47 -23.88 5.91
C TYR A 163 -7.21 -23.44 5.15
N PRO A 164 -6.18 -22.95 5.86
CA PRO A 164 -4.88 -22.70 5.26
C PRO A 164 -4.29 -23.95 4.60
N THR A 165 -3.48 -23.76 3.55
CA THR A 165 -2.90 -24.86 2.76
C THR A 165 -1.97 -25.77 3.56
N TRP A 166 -1.46 -25.32 4.70
CA TRP A 166 -0.58 -26.08 5.59
C TRP A 166 -1.32 -26.86 6.67
N PHE A 167 -2.66 -26.76 6.74
CA PHE A 167 -3.44 -27.63 7.62
C PHE A 167 -3.42 -29.05 7.07
N SER A 168 -3.10 -30.01 7.93
CA SER A 168 -3.26 -31.43 7.60
C SER A 168 -4.74 -31.83 7.62
N ASN A 169 -5.10 -32.86 6.86
CA ASN A 169 -6.45 -33.44 6.92
C ASN A 169 -6.81 -33.92 8.33
N ALA A 170 -5.85 -34.48 9.06
CA ALA A 170 -6.03 -34.90 10.45
C ALA A 170 -6.40 -33.72 11.37
N LEU A 171 -5.75 -32.56 11.21
CA LEU A 171 -6.09 -31.35 11.97
C LEU A 171 -7.49 -30.85 11.63
N ILE A 172 -7.87 -30.88 10.35
CA ILE A 172 -9.20 -30.48 9.90
C ILE A 172 -10.28 -31.39 10.50
N GLN A 173 -10.06 -32.70 10.53
CA GLN A 173 -10.96 -33.67 11.13
C GLN A 173 -11.10 -33.45 12.64
N LEU A 174 -9.98 -33.29 13.37
CA LEU A 174 -9.99 -33.01 14.80
C LEU A 174 -10.71 -31.71 15.15
N LEU A 175 -10.55 -30.65 14.35
CA LEU A 175 -11.29 -29.40 14.52
C LEU A 175 -12.80 -29.61 14.36
N ALA A 176 -13.21 -30.39 13.35
CA ALA A 176 -14.62 -30.71 13.12
C ALA A 176 -15.22 -31.54 14.28
N GLU A 177 -14.48 -32.52 14.79
CA GLU A 177 -14.88 -33.33 15.96
C GLU A 177 -14.98 -32.48 17.24
N LYS A 178 -14.02 -31.60 17.47
CA LYS A 178 -14.05 -30.64 18.59
C LYS A 178 -15.30 -29.76 18.52
N ASP A 179 -15.62 -29.23 17.33
CA ASP A 179 -16.80 -28.37 17.14
C ASP A 179 -18.10 -29.15 17.34
N LYS A 180 -18.18 -30.40 16.83
CA LYS A 180 -19.32 -31.29 17.06
C LYS A 180 -19.51 -31.59 18.55
N THR A 181 -18.43 -31.87 19.27
CA THR A 181 -18.47 -32.18 20.70
C THR A 181 -18.86 -30.95 21.53
N LYS A 182 -18.37 -29.76 21.17
CA LYS A 182 -18.80 -28.51 21.83
C LYS A 182 -20.29 -28.27 21.67
N LYS A 183 -20.84 -28.45 20.47
CA LYS A 183 -22.28 -28.32 20.24
C LYS A 183 -23.09 -29.30 21.08
N ARG A 184 -22.65 -30.55 21.20
CA ARG A 184 -23.29 -31.55 22.07
C ARG A 184 -23.23 -31.15 23.54
N LEU A 185 -22.06 -30.70 24.01
CA LEU A 185 -21.88 -30.20 25.37
C LEU A 185 -22.82 -29.03 25.68
N ASP A 186 -23.01 -28.11 24.72
CA ASP A 186 -23.88 -26.95 24.90
C ASP A 186 -25.36 -27.31 24.99
N ILE A 187 -25.78 -28.42 24.37
CA ILE A 187 -27.17 -28.90 24.39
C ILE A 187 -27.44 -29.77 25.62
N TYR A 188 -26.54 -30.71 25.92
CA TYR A 188 -26.81 -31.78 26.89
C TYR A 188 -26.05 -31.63 28.22
N ASN A 189 -25.07 -30.73 28.30
CA ASN A 189 -24.22 -30.47 29.47
C ASN A 189 -23.65 -31.73 30.16
N ASN A 190 -23.34 -32.76 29.37
CA ASN A 190 -22.84 -34.05 29.86
C ASN A 190 -21.35 -33.93 30.29
N PRO A 191 -20.99 -34.35 31.52
CA PRO A 191 -19.60 -34.37 32.00
C PRO A 191 -18.63 -35.10 31.06
N ARG A 192 -19.04 -36.22 30.45
CA ARG A 192 -18.19 -36.98 29.51
C ARG A 192 -17.85 -36.17 28.25
N ASP A 193 -18.82 -35.41 27.74
CA ASP A 193 -18.61 -34.55 26.57
C ASP A 193 -17.68 -33.37 26.91
N LYS A 194 -17.67 -32.94 28.17
CA LYS A 194 -16.74 -31.91 28.67
C LYS A 194 -15.30 -32.42 28.66
N ASP A 195 -15.06 -33.63 29.18
CA ASP A 195 -13.73 -34.25 29.18
C ASP A 195 -13.24 -34.52 27.75
N ASP A 196 -14.12 -35.03 26.90
CA ASP A 196 -13.83 -35.24 25.47
C ASP A 196 -13.49 -33.93 24.75
N TYR A 197 -14.24 -32.86 25.02
CA TYR A 197 -13.95 -31.54 24.47
C TYR A 197 -12.58 -31.02 24.92
N HIS A 198 -12.23 -31.14 26.20
CA HIS A 198 -10.92 -30.72 26.71
C HIS A 198 -9.78 -31.51 26.05
N ARG A 199 -9.93 -32.83 25.92
CA ARG A 199 -8.98 -33.70 25.22
C ARG A 199 -8.82 -33.29 23.76
N LEU A 200 -9.92 -33.12 23.02
CA LEU A 200 -9.92 -32.69 21.62
C LEU A 200 -9.27 -31.30 21.46
N ARG A 201 -9.56 -30.35 22.36
CA ARG A 201 -8.93 -29.03 22.35
C ARG A 201 -7.41 -29.13 22.50
N LYS A 202 -6.93 -29.94 23.44
CA LYS A 202 -5.48 -30.17 23.66
C LYS A 202 -4.82 -30.81 22.43
N ASN A 203 -5.48 -31.80 21.83
CA ASN A 203 -4.97 -32.48 20.64
C ASN A 203 -4.94 -31.55 19.41
N CYS A 204 -5.99 -30.75 19.19
CA CYS A 204 -6.02 -29.72 18.15
C CYS A 204 -4.85 -28.74 18.29
N HIS A 205 -4.59 -28.25 19.51
CA HIS A 205 -3.51 -27.30 19.76
C HIS A 205 -2.14 -27.93 19.45
N LYS A 206 -1.88 -29.14 19.97
CA LYS A 206 -0.63 -29.87 19.67
C LYS A 206 -0.42 -30.06 18.17
N LEU A 207 -1.44 -30.53 17.46
CA LEU A 207 -1.31 -30.83 16.03
C LEU A 207 -1.20 -29.55 15.20
N TYR A 208 -1.86 -28.46 15.62
CA TYR A 208 -1.68 -27.15 15.02
C TYR A 208 -0.22 -26.68 15.09
N ASP A 209 0.41 -26.79 16.26
CA ASP A 209 1.80 -26.38 16.45
C ASP A 209 2.77 -27.22 15.59
N ILE A 210 2.52 -28.53 15.50
CA ILE A 210 3.27 -29.45 14.63
C ILE A 210 3.13 -29.03 13.15
N CYS A 211 1.90 -28.82 12.68
CA CYS A 211 1.64 -28.39 11.30
C CYS A 211 2.32 -27.06 10.98
N LEU A 212 2.22 -26.08 11.89
CA LEU A 212 2.84 -24.76 11.71
C LEU A 212 4.37 -24.85 11.69
N LYS A 213 4.97 -25.62 12.60
CA LYS A 213 6.42 -25.85 12.64
C LYS A 213 6.91 -26.48 11.34
N ASN A 214 6.27 -27.56 10.89
CA ASN A 214 6.63 -28.23 9.65
C ASN A 214 6.51 -27.30 8.44
N TYR A 215 5.48 -26.46 8.41
CA TYR A 215 5.30 -25.47 7.36
C TYR A 215 6.40 -24.41 7.35
N LYS A 216 6.77 -23.86 8.51
CA LYS A 216 7.89 -22.91 8.63
C LYS A 216 9.20 -23.51 8.16
N ASN A 217 9.52 -24.74 8.61
CA ASN A 217 10.71 -25.47 8.17
C ASN A 217 10.71 -25.67 6.64
N THR A 218 9.54 -25.95 6.05
CA THR A 218 9.39 -26.07 4.60
C THR A 218 9.65 -24.76 3.88
N ILE A 219 9.19 -23.62 4.43
CA ILE A 219 9.47 -22.29 3.87
C ILE A 219 10.97 -21.99 3.93
N GLU A 220 11.59 -22.20 5.09
CA GLU A 220 13.01 -21.91 5.33
C GLU A 220 13.92 -22.73 4.41
N THR A 221 13.68 -24.04 4.31
CA THR A 221 14.45 -24.94 3.43
C THR A 221 14.25 -24.64 1.94
N ASN A 222 13.07 -24.14 1.55
CA ASN A 222 12.78 -23.76 0.17
C ASN A 222 13.10 -22.30 -0.15
N LEU A 223 13.57 -21.50 0.81
CA LEU A 223 13.85 -20.09 0.60
C LEU A 223 14.85 -19.84 -0.56
N PRO A 224 15.95 -20.61 -0.70
CA PRO A 224 16.89 -20.41 -1.82
C PRO A 224 16.30 -20.85 -3.16
N LYS A 225 15.42 -21.86 -3.17
CA LYS A 225 14.86 -22.46 -4.39
C LYS A 225 13.62 -21.73 -4.90
N CYS A 226 12.77 -21.26 -3.99
CA CYS A 226 11.49 -20.63 -4.31
C CYS A 226 11.11 -19.56 -3.26
N PRO A 227 11.67 -18.34 -3.36
CA PRO A 227 11.34 -17.22 -2.48
C PRO A 227 9.85 -16.83 -2.49
N LYS A 228 9.11 -17.21 -3.54
CA LYS A 228 7.66 -16.92 -3.67
C LYS A 228 6.84 -17.50 -2.52
N ILE A 229 7.22 -18.66 -1.97
CA ILE A 229 6.49 -19.30 -0.87
C ILE A 229 6.60 -18.45 0.40
N PHE A 230 7.80 -17.95 0.69
CA PHE A 230 8.06 -17.03 1.80
C PHE A 230 7.23 -15.74 1.67
N TRP A 231 7.27 -15.08 0.51
CA TRP A 231 6.49 -13.85 0.31
C TRP A 231 4.98 -14.09 0.40
N SER A 232 4.50 -15.26 -0.03
CA SER A 232 3.10 -15.65 0.14
C SER A 232 2.74 -15.82 1.62
N TYR A 233 3.61 -16.45 2.42
CA TYR A 233 3.44 -16.57 3.87
C TYR A 233 3.39 -15.20 4.57
N ILE A 234 4.37 -14.33 4.30
CA ILE A 234 4.41 -12.97 4.88
C ILE A 234 3.15 -12.18 4.49
N LYS A 235 2.72 -12.26 3.23
CA LYS A 235 1.50 -11.61 2.76
C LYS A 235 0.25 -12.10 3.50
N ASN A 236 0.16 -13.40 3.77
CA ASN A 236 -0.97 -13.98 4.49
C ASN A 236 -0.97 -13.57 5.98
N ILE A 237 0.18 -13.48 6.65
CA ILE A 237 0.28 -13.01 8.04
C ILE A 237 -0.07 -11.53 8.16
N ARG A 238 0.45 -10.70 7.26
CA ARG A 238 0.17 -9.26 7.22
C ARG A 238 -1.31 -8.95 6.97
N GLY A 239 -2.13 -9.95 6.66
CA GLY A 239 -3.57 -9.81 6.60
C GLY A 239 -4.00 -8.81 5.55
N THR A 240 -3.40 -8.83 4.35
CA THR A 240 -3.81 -7.92 3.27
C THR A 240 -5.21 -8.29 2.78
N LYS A 241 -6.24 -7.78 3.47
CA LYS A 241 -7.53 -7.53 2.82
C LYS A 241 -7.24 -6.53 1.71
N SER A 242 -7.78 -6.77 0.52
CA SER A 242 -7.71 -5.76 -0.54
C SER A 242 -8.59 -4.62 -0.08
N TYR A 243 -7.96 -3.56 0.44
CA TYR A 243 -8.62 -2.34 0.91
C TYR A 243 -8.89 -1.38 -0.24
N ILE A 244 -8.94 -1.87 -1.49
CA ILE A 244 -9.32 -1.01 -2.59
C ILE A 244 -10.74 -0.52 -2.28
N PRO A 245 -10.94 0.79 -2.13
CA PRO A 245 -12.26 1.37 -1.89
C PRO A 245 -13.25 0.91 -2.97
N ALA A 246 -14.51 0.67 -2.60
CA ALA A 246 -15.57 0.40 -3.57
C ALA A 246 -15.77 1.58 -4.52
N ASN A 247 -15.53 2.80 -4.03
CA ASN A 247 -15.56 4.04 -4.79
C ASN A 247 -14.19 4.72 -4.64
N MET A 248 -13.51 5.00 -5.74
CA MET A 248 -12.32 5.86 -5.75
C MET A 248 -12.63 7.13 -6.52
N GLU A 249 -12.10 8.26 -6.05
CA GLU A 249 -12.41 9.57 -6.62
C GLU A 249 -11.14 10.27 -7.11
N LEU A 250 -11.24 10.92 -8.26
CA LEU A 250 -10.24 11.85 -8.77
C LEU A 250 -10.96 13.01 -9.49
N ASN A 251 -10.77 14.25 -9.01
CA ASN A 251 -11.34 15.45 -9.63
C ASN A 251 -12.85 15.32 -9.93
N ASN A 252 -13.65 14.95 -8.92
CA ASN A 252 -15.10 14.68 -9.00
C ASN A 252 -15.52 13.48 -9.88
N GLN A 253 -14.58 12.70 -10.42
CA GLN A 253 -14.89 11.45 -11.10
C GLN A 253 -14.83 10.28 -10.13
N ILE A 254 -15.92 9.52 -10.02
CA ILE A 254 -16.01 8.38 -9.11
C ILE A 254 -15.93 7.07 -9.91
N ALA A 255 -14.89 6.27 -9.66
CA ALA A 255 -14.74 4.91 -10.16
C ALA A 255 -15.39 3.91 -9.20
N LYS A 256 -16.28 3.07 -9.73
CA LYS A 256 -17.00 2.01 -8.99
C LYS A 256 -16.54 0.61 -9.36
N THR A 257 -15.78 0.47 -10.45
CA THR A 257 -15.24 -0.81 -10.92
C THR A 257 -13.71 -0.84 -10.89
N ASN A 258 -13.13 -2.05 -10.84
CA ASN A 258 -11.69 -2.26 -10.95
C ASN A 258 -11.06 -1.60 -12.19
N ILE A 259 -11.80 -1.55 -13.29
CA ILE A 259 -11.32 -1.02 -14.58
C ILE A 259 -11.32 0.51 -14.53
N GLU A 260 -12.43 1.11 -14.10
CA GLU A 260 -12.51 2.56 -13.90
C GLU A 260 -11.46 3.03 -12.90
N ALA A 261 -11.26 2.28 -11.82
CA ALA A 261 -10.23 2.53 -10.82
C ALA A 261 -8.82 2.56 -11.43
N ALA A 262 -8.48 1.55 -12.23
CA ALA A 262 -7.20 1.50 -12.93
C ALA A 262 -7.03 2.67 -13.92
N ASN A 263 -8.10 3.04 -14.62
CA ASN A 263 -8.10 4.18 -15.54
C ASN A 263 -7.91 5.51 -14.80
N LEU A 264 -8.54 5.71 -13.65
CA LEU A 264 -8.32 6.90 -12.81
C LEU A 264 -6.88 6.98 -12.32
N PHE A 265 -6.29 5.86 -11.88
CA PHE A 265 -4.86 5.81 -11.55
C PHE A 265 -4.00 6.17 -12.76
N SER A 266 -4.27 5.58 -13.93
CA SER A 266 -3.54 5.90 -15.15
C SER A 266 -3.63 7.40 -15.49
N LYS A 267 -4.82 8.00 -15.35
CA LYS A 267 -5.04 9.43 -15.58
C LYS A 267 -4.25 10.28 -14.58
N HIS A 268 -4.33 9.97 -13.29
CA HIS A 268 -3.58 10.69 -12.26
C HIS A 268 -2.07 10.59 -12.50
N PHE A 269 -1.54 9.37 -12.68
CA PHE A 269 -0.12 9.17 -12.94
C PHE A 269 0.35 9.85 -14.22
N SER A 270 -0.47 9.85 -15.29
CA SER A 270 -0.16 10.62 -16.49
C SER A 270 -0.13 12.13 -16.26
N SER A 271 -0.97 12.65 -15.36
CA SER A 271 -1.04 14.09 -15.07
C SER A 271 0.12 14.62 -14.24
N VAL A 272 0.66 13.79 -13.34
CA VAL A 272 1.86 14.12 -12.54
C VAL A 272 3.15 13.72 -13.26
N TYR A 273 3.05 12.91 -14.30
CA TYR A 273 4.17 12.58 -15.16
C TYR A 273 4.51 13.81 -16.00
N ASN A 274 5.67 14.40 -15.75
CA ASN A 274 6.15 15.56 -16.48
C ASN A 274 7.01 15.09 -17.67
N PRO A 275 6.48 15.00 -18.90
CA PRO A 275 7.27 14.57 -20.07
C PRO A 275 8.43 15.55 -20.35
N ASN A 276 8.32 16.78 -19.86
CA ASN A 276 9.36 17.80 -20.00
C ASN A 276 10.51 17.64 -19.01
N MET A 277 10.47 16.74 -18.02
CA MET A 277 11.65 16.51 -17.17
C MET A 277 12.82 15.90 -17.98
N ASN A 278 12.51 15.16 -19.05
CA ASN A 278 13.51 14.71 -20.04
C ASN A 278 13.89 15.80 -21.06
N LYS A 279 13.07 16.85 -21.20
CA LYS A 279 13.28 17.96 -22.14
C LYS A 279 14.04 19.14 -21.52
N ILE A 280 13.91 19.34 -20.20
CA ILE A 280 14.65 20.33 -19.41
C ILE A 280 16.15 19.98 -19.32
N LEU A 281 16.55 18.72 -19.55
CA LEU A 281 17.95 18.36 -19.77
C LEU A 281 18.50 18.80 -21.15
N SER A 282 17.63 19.24 -22.08
CA SER A 282 17.99 19.55 -23.47
C SER A 282 17.65 20.97 -23.94
N SER A 283 17.12 21.83 -23.05
CA SER A 283 16.82 23.22 -23.40
C SER A 283 17.29 24.15 -22.28
N THR A 284 18.49 24.68 -22.47
CA THR A 284 19.06 25.80 -21.71
C THR A 284 18.20 27.06 -21.79
N THR A 285 18.43 27.94 -20.81
CA THR A 285 18.23 29.40 -20.87
C THR A 285 16.80 29.85 -21.15
N ASN A 286 16.03 30.08 -20.09
CA ASN A 286 15.31 31.34 -19.86
C ASN A 286 14.78 31.38 -18.43
N GLN A 287 14.93 32.53 -17.78
CA GLN A 287 14.55 32.78 -16.39
C GLN A 287 13.07 32.47 -16.14
N PRO A 288 12.70 31.88 -14.99
CA PRO A 288 11.33 31.93 -14.52
C PRO A 288 11.08 33.28 -13.85
N GLN A 289 10.23 34.09 -14.48
CA GLN A 289 9.53 35.18 -13.79
C GLN A 289 8.77 34.64 -12.58
N GLU A 290 8.82 35.44 -11.52
CA GLU A 290 8.15 35.26 -10.25
C GLU A 290 6.65 34.97 -10.42
N ASN A 291 6.21 33.83 -9.90
CA ASN A 291 4.89 33.66 -9.30
C ASN A 291 4.82 32.27 -8.64
N SER A 292 5.30 32.20 -7.40
CA SER A 292 4.96 31.11 -6.49
C SER A 292 4.71 31.69 -5.10
N GLN A 293 3.44 31.73 -4.74
CA GLN A 293 2.96 31.98 -3.40
C GLN A 293 3.68 31.02 -2.42
N LEU A 294 4.55 31.61 -1.59
CA LEU A 294 4.92 31.22 -0.23
C LEU A 294 4.80 29.72 0.09
N ILE A 295 5.58 28.89 -0.59
CA ILE A 295 6.11 27.67 0.04
C ILE A 295 7.42 28.11 0.65
N THR A 296 7.42 28.36 1.96
CA THR A 296 8.63 28.50 2.77
C THR A 296 9.39 27.17 2.72
N ASN A 297 10.15 26.98 1.64
CA ASN A 297 11.12 25.90 1.45
C ASN A 297 12.20 26.03 2.52
N CYS A 298 11.94 25.50 3.72
CA CYS A 298 12.98 25.33 4.72
C CYS A 298 13.67 23.98 4.46
N LEU A 299 14.64 24.00 3.55
CA LEU A 299 15.86 23.19 3.69
C LEU A 299 16.82 24.07 4.49
N THR A 300 16.70 23.97 5.80
CA THR A 300 17.18 24.98 6.77
C THR A 300 18.70 25.20 6.75
N LYS A 301 19.44 24.41 5.99
CA LYS A 301 20.91 24.48 5.82
C LYS A 301 21.39 24.61 4.37
N LEU A 302 20.52 24.81 3.39
CA LEU A 302 20.98 25.04 2.02
C LEU A 302 21.31 26.52 1.79
N SER A 303 22.50 26.92 2.22
CA SER A 303 23.14 28.14 1.75
C SER A 303 24.14 27.77 0.64
N PHE A 304 23.89 28.23 -0.58
CA PHE A 304 24.87 28.11 -1.66
C PHE A 304 25.64 29.43 -1.73
N THR A 305 26.97 29.37 -1.62
CA THR A 305 27.81 30.54 -1.93
C THR A 305 28.04 30.62 -3.44
N GLU A 306 28.36 31.80 -3.95
CA GLU A 306 28.73 31.99 -5.36
C GLU A 306 29.88 31.05 -5.78
N SER A 307 30.81 30.77 -4.86
CA SER A 307 31.89 29.81 -5.05
C SER A 307 31.40 28.36 -5.21
N ASP A 308 30.38 27.96 -4.46
CA ASP A 308 29.78 26.62 -4.55
C ASP A 308 29.06 26.42 -5.88
N ILE A 309 28.36 27.46 -6.33
CA ILE A 309 27.69 27.50 -7.64
C ILE A 309 28.74 27.42 -8.75
N LEU A 310 29.81 28.22 -8.68
CA LEU A 310 30.90 28.21 -9.66
C LEU A 310 31.67 26.88 -9.68
N LYS A 311 31.88 26.22 -8.53
CA LYS A 311 32.48 24.88 -8.46
C LYS A 311 31.58 23.81 -9.08
N ALA A 312 30.27 23.87 -8.83
CA ALA A 312 29.31 22.95 -9.43
C ALA A 312 29.23 23.14 -10.96
N LEU A 313 29.20 24.41 -11.42
CA LEU A 313 29.25 24.76 -12.84
C LEU A 313 30.56 24.31 -13.51
N LYS A 314 31.71 24.42 -12.84
CA LYS A 314 33.00 23.92 -13.35
C LYS A 314 33.07 22.38 -13.42
N LYS A 315 32.34 21.66 -12.57
CA LYS A 315 32.21 20.20 -12.63
C LYS A 315 31.27 19.73 -13.74
N PHE A 316 30.36 20.61 -14.20
CA PHE A 316 29.55 20.40 -15.37
C PHE A 316 30.43 20.54 -16.61
N ARG A 317 30.98 19.43 -17.13
CA ARG A 317 31.65 19.44 -18.43
C ARG A 317 30.58 19.45 -19.52
N PRO A 318 30.48 20.51 -20.35
CA PRO A 318 29.79 20.39 -21.62
C PRO A 318 30.67 19.53 -22.52
N HIS A 319 30.19 18.39 -22.99
CA HIS A 319 30.85 17.73 -24.12
C HIS A 319 30.68 18.64 -25.34
N THR A 320 31.77 19.31 -25.70
CA THR A 320 31.95 20.19 -26.84
C THR A 320 31.78 19.39 -28.14
N ILE A 321 30.74 19.72 -28.90
CA ILE A 321 30.79 19.66 -30.36
C ILE A 321 31.01 21.11 -30.81
N PHE A 322 31.89 21.28 -31.81
CA PHE A 322 32.37 22.50 -32.44
C PHE A 322 33.66 23.09 -31.88
N ASP A 323 34.78 22.54 -32.36
CA ASP A 323 35.80 23.40 -32.96
C ASP A 323 35.67 23.31 -34.49
N ILE A 324 35.90 24.47 -35.11
CA ILE A 324 35.47 24.98 -36.40
C ILE A 324 36.72 25.07 -37.30
N TYR A 325 36.57 24.72 -38.59
CA TYR A 325 37.45 25.10 -39.72
C TYR A 325 38.95 24.74 -39.66
N GLN A 326 39.34 23.72 -40.44
CA GLN A 326 40.28 23.89 -41.54
C GLN A 326 40.04 22.81 -42.61
#